data_AF-A0A8S3XG18-F1
#
_entry.id   AF-A0A8S3XG18-F1
#
_cell.length_a   1.000
_cell.length_b   1.000
_cell.length_c   1.000
_cell.angle_alpha   90.00
_cell.angle_beta   90.00
_cell.angle_gamma   90.00
#
_symmetry.space_group_name_H-M   'P 1'
#
loop_
_entity.id
_entity.type
_entity.pdbx_description
1 polymer ?
#
loop_
_entity_poly.entity_id
_entity_poly.type
_entity_poly.pdbx_seq_one_letter_code
_entity_poly.pdbx_strand_id
1 'polypeptide(L)'
;MNNDDFLDWKGVCSQMGVNITKDEEGNTIKFADLKVVKVDKNHPRAIFFKTSYEQQEFKKAEVIRKKKSVDVEVKKAYDVKPALNKKKKDGLLELIRKNAIPRYYAPFYNSL
;
A
#
# COMPACT_ATOMS: atom_id res chain seq x y z
N MET A 1 -5.80 -10.77 -16.46
CA MET A 1 -5.11 -10.61 -15.18
C MET A 1 -5.50 -11.77 -14.30
N ASN A 2 -4.56 -12.68 -14.04
CA ASN A 2 -4.77 -13.77 -13.11
C ASN A 2 -4.56 -13.25 -11.68
N ASN A 3 -5.22 -13.87 -10.70
CA ASN A 3 -5.07 -13.46 -9.30
C ASN A 3 -3.71 -13.83 -8.72
N ASP A 4 -2.98 -14.72 -9.40
CA ASP A 4 -1.64 -15.18 -9.02
C ASP A 4 -0.58 -14.09 -9.08
N ASP A 5 -0.81 -13.02 -9.84
CA ASP A 5 0.14 -11.91 -9.97
C ASP A 5 0.11 -10.96 -8.76
N PHE A 6 -0.86 -11.10 -7.85
CA PHE A 6 -1.03 -10.21 -6.70
C PHE A 6 -0.45 -10.84 -5.44
N LEU A 7 0.60 -10.22 -4.91
CA LEU A 7 1.29 -10.64 -3.69
C LEU A 7 0.85 -9.79 -2.49
N ASP A 8 0.77 -10.39 -1.30
CA ASP A 8 0.43 -9.68 -0.06
C ASP A 8 1.64 -8.96 0.53
N TRP A 9 1.96 -7.79 -0.03
CA TRP A 9 3.04 -6.96 0.49
C TRP A 9 2.75 -6.38 1.87
N LYS A 10 1.48 -6.28 2.27
CA LYS A 10 1.13 -5.83 3.61
C LYS A 10 1.51 -6.89 4.65
N GLY A 11 1.23 -8.16 4.36
CA GLY A 11 1.68 -9.30 5.15
C GLY A 11 3.20 -9.36 5.24
N VAL A 12 3.90 -9.21 4.11
CA VAL A 12 5.38 -9.17 4.06
C VAL A 12 5.96 -8.05 4.91
N CYS A 13 5.47 -6.82 4.77
CA CYS A 13 5.89 -5.68 5.59
C CYS A 13 5.65 -5.92 7.09
N SER A 14 4.55 -6.60 7.44
CA SER A 14 4.23 -6.95 8.83
C SER A 14 5.21 -8.01 9.37
N GLN A 15 5.56 -9.02 8.58
CA GLN A 15 6.55 -10.04 8.93
C GLN A 15 7.95 -9.43 9.12
N MET A 16 8.34 -8.50 8.24
CA MET A 16 9.60 -7.75 8.33
C MET A 16 9.64 -6.76 9.50
N GLY A 17 8.50 -6.51 10.17
CA GLY A 17 8.43 -5.57 11.29
C GLY A 17 8.68 -4.13 10.85
N VAL A 18 8.29 -3.79 9.63
CA VAL A 18 8.40 -2.43 9.07
C VAL A 18 7.47 -1.51 9.87
N ASN A 19 8.05 -0.70 10.76
CA ASN A 19 7.31 0.22 11.61
C ASN A 19 8.02 1.57 11.65
N ILE A 20 7.66 2.44 10.71
CA ILE A 20 8.14 3.83 10.65
C ILE A 20 7.24 4.64 11.57
N THR A 21 7.41 4.44 12.87
CA THR A 21 6.60 5.13 13.90
C THR A 21 7.39 6.17 14.65
N LYS A 22 8.72 6.01 14.77
CA LYS A 22 9.57 6.93 15.52
C LYS A 22 10.85 7.27 14.77
N ASP A 23 11.26 8.52 14.90
CA ASP A 23 12.56 9.03 14.50
C ASP A 23 13.65 8.61 15.51
N GLU A 24 14.93 8.77 15.18
CA GLU A 24 16.05 8.56 16.13
C GLU A 24 15.92 9.45 17.38
N GLU A 25 15.29 10.62 17.27
CA GLU A 25 14.97 11.51 18.40
C GLU A 25 13.74 11.07 19.23
N GLY A 26 13.10 9.94 18.90
CA GLY A 26 11.92 9.43 19.60
C GLY A 26 10.60 10.10 19.20
N ASN A 27 10.63 11.04 18.26
CA ASN A 27 9.46 11.76 17.74
C ASN A 27 8.59 10.86 16.87
N THR A 28 7.26 10.92 17.07
CA THR A 28 6.31 10.16 16.26
C THR A 28 6.24 10.72 14.84
N ILE A 29 6.58 9.91 13.84
CA ILE A 29 6.54 10.33 12.43
C ILE A 29 5.13 10.17 11.90
N LYS A 30 4.50 11.29 11.53
CA LYS A 30 3.25 11.29 10.77
C LYS A 30 3.57 11.34 9.29
N PHE A 31 3.21 10.30 8.55
CA PHE A 31 3.43 10.26 7.10
C PHE A 31 2.79 11.41 6.33
N ALA A 32 1.66 11.93 6.82
CA ALA A 32 0.99 13.09 6.23
C ALA A 32 1.86 14.36 6.24
N ASP A 33 2.78 14.48 7.19
CA ASP A 33 3.61 15.67 7.39
C ASP A 33 4.97 15.57 6.65
N LEU A 34 5.24 14.45 5.98
CA LEU A 34 6.47 14.23 5.22
C LEU A 34 6.40 14.94 3.87
N LYS A 35 7.44 15.73 3.55
CA LYS A 35 7.57 16.42 2.25
C LYS A 35 8.58 15.76 1.34
N VAL A 36 9.70 15.29 1.91
CA VAL A 36 10.76 14.64 1.15
C VAL A 36 11.17 13.37 1.86
N VAL A 37 11.27 12.28 1.08
CA VAL A 37 11.74 10.98 1.54
C VAL A 37 12.91 10.55 0.66
N LYS A 38 14.05 10.25 1.29
CA LYS A 38 15.26 9.75 0.65
C LYS A 38 15.59 8.38 1.23
N VAL A 39 15.83 7.43 0.34
CA VAL A 39 16.27 6.07 0.68
C VAL A 39 17.67 5.89 0.12
N ASP A 40 18.59 5.43 0.95
CA ASP A 40 19.98 5.20 0.55
C ASP A 40 20.28 3.70 0.57
N LYS A 41 20.93 3.19 -0.48
CA LYS A 41 21.32 1.77 -0.57
C LYS A 41 22.31 1.38 0.51
N ASN A 42 23.14 2.32 0.99
CA ASN A 42 24.10 2.07 2.06
C ASN A 42 23.42 1.88 3.42
N HIS A 43 22.18 2.36 3.58
CA HIS A 43 21.41 2.26 4.81
C HIS A 43 20.05 1.58 4.54
N PRO A 44 20.02 0.28 4.21
CA PRO A 44 18.81 -0.42 3.78
C PRO A 44 17.72 -0.50 4.87
N ARG A 45 18.04 -0.11 6.11
CA ARG A 45 17.15 -0.15 7.27
C ARG A 45 16.72 1.24 7.75
N ALA A 46 17.18 2.30 7.10
CA ALA A 46 16.88 3.67 7.50
C ALA A 46 16.29 4.46 6.33
N ILE A 47 15.32 5.31 6.66
CA ILE A 47 14.77 6.29 5.73
C ILE A 47 15.15 7.67 6.25
N PHE A 48 15.60 8.50 5.32
CA PHE A 48 15.90 9.90 5.58
C PHE A 48 14.71 10.75 5.14
N PHE A 49 14.24 11.64 5.99
CA PHE A 49 13.04 12.42 5.68
C PHE A 49 13.13 13.88 6.11
N LYS A 50 12.32 14.72 5.45
CA LYS A 50 12.11 16.13 5.79
C LYS A 50 10.64 16.42 5.97
N THR A 51 10.31 17.23 6.97
CA THR A 51 8.94 17.72 7.22
C THR A 51 8.69 19.10 6.61
N SER A 52 9.74 19.85 6.29
CA SER A 52 9.67 21.12 5.53
C SER A 52 10.75 21.16 4.44
N TYR A 53 10.47 21.84 3.32
CA TYR A 53 11.44 22.06 2.26
C TYR A 53 12.57 23.01 2.68
N GLU A 54 12.36 23.82 3.72
CA GLU A 54 13.36 24.74 4.27
C GLU A 54 14.40 24.04 5.16
N GLN A 55 14.12 22.81 5.61
CA GLN A 55 15.08 22.05 6.42
C GLN A 55 16.29 21.65 5.57
N GLN A 56 17.49 22.09 5.98
CA GLN A 56 18.74 21.69 5.32
C GLN A 56 19.07 20.22 5.59
N GLU A 57 18.92 19.77 6.83
CA GLU A 57 19.28 18.42 7.26
C GLU A 57 18.12 17.43 7.14
N PHE A 58 18.45 16.16 6.88
CA PHE A 58 17.48 15.07 6.84
C PHE A 58 17.45 14.35 8.19
N LYS A 59 16.24 14.15 8.74
CA LYS A 59 16.04 13.31 9.93
C LYS A 59 16.06 11.83 9.54
N LYS A 60 16.45 10.94 10.45
CA LYS A 60 16.69 9.53 10.16
C LYS A 60 15.75 8.63 10.97
N ALA A 61 14.81 7.98 10.28
CA ALA A 61 13.96 6.96 10.86
C ALA A 61 14.53 5.56 10.63
N GLU A 62 14.68 4.76 11.69
CA GLU A 62 14.85 3.31 11.53
C GLU A 62 13.51 2.66 11.15
N VAL A 63 13.51 1.97 10.01
CA VAL A 63 12.31 1.41 9.39
C VAL A 63 12.11 -0.05 9.76
N ILE A 64 13.22 -0.78 9.91
CA ILE A 64 13.21 -2.22 10.19
C ILE A 64 13.82 -2.42 11.57
N ARG A 65 12.99 -2.74 12.57
CA ARG A 65 13.49 -3.17 13.87
C ARG A 65 14.26 -4.47 13.70
N LYS A 66 15.46 -4.57 14.27
CA LYS A 66 16.29 -5.79 14.28
C LYS A 66 15.49 -6.97 14.87
N LYS A 67 14.81 -7.75 14.04
CA LYS A 67 14.46 -9.13 14.36
C LYS A 67 15.43 -10.05 13.64
N LYS A 68 15.81 -11.14 14.33
CA LYS A 68 16.57 -12.29 13.81
C LYS A 68 15.99 -12.65 12.44
N SER A 69 16.87 -12.91 11.47
CA SER A 69 16.56 -13.39 10.11
C SER A 69 15.15 -13.98 10.01
N VAL A 70 14.20 -13.16 9.56
CA VAL A 70 12.82 -13.61 9.39
C VAL A 70 12.79 -14.26 8.03
N ASP A 71 12.52 -15.56 7.98
CA ASP A 71 12.15 -16.22 6.73
C ASP A 71 10.82 -15.57 6.28
N VAL A 72 10.89 -14.77 5.21
CA VAL A 72 9.74 -14.00 4.74
C VAL A 72 8.92 -14.91 3.82
N GLU A 73 7.76 -15.32 4.30
CA GLU A 73 6.81 -16.07 3.48
C GLU A 73 6.00 -15.11 2.62
N VAL A 74 6.29 -15.11 1.32
CA VAL A 74 5.49 -14.40 0.32
C VAL A 74 4.23 -15.22 0.01
N LYS A 75 3.08 -14.66 0.35
CA LYS A 75 1.76 -15.26 0.09
C LYS A 75 1.02 -14.45 -0.98
N LYS A 76 0.11 -15.11 -1.70
CA LYS A 76 -0.80 -14.44 -2.62
C LYS A 76 -1.75 -13.53 -1.83
N ALA A 77 -2.09 -12.39 -2.40
CA ALA A 77 -3.05 -11.46 -1.81
C ALA A 77 -4.49 -11.99 -1.89
N TYR A 78 -4.79 -12.80 -2.91
CA TYR A 78 -6.12 -13.34 -3.16
C TYR A 78 -6.02 -14.79 -3.61
N ASP A 79 -6.70 -15.69 -2.90
CA ASP A 79 -6.84 -17.09 -3.32
C ASP A 79 -7.89 -17.24 -4.44
N VAL A 80 -8.87 -16.34 -4.47
CA VAL A 80 -9.98 -16.33 -5.43
C VAL A 80 -10.14 -14.91 -5.97
N LYS A 81 -10.62 -14.80 -7.21
CA LYS A 81 -10.94 -13.50 -7.80
C LYS A 81 -11.88 -12.72 -6.88
N PRO A 82 -11.53 -11.49 -6.47
CA PRO A 82 -12.41 -10.69 -5.63
C PRO A 82 -13.76 -10.50 -6.31
N ALA A 83 -14.82 -11.02 -5.68
CA ALA A 83 -16.18 -10.87 -6.19
C ALA A 83 -16.68 -9.43 -5.98
N LEU A 84 -17.52 -8.96 -6.89
CA LEU A 84 -18.14 -7.66 -6.76
C LEU A 84 -19.29 -7.74 -5.73
N ASN A 85 -19.26 -6.88 -4.71
CA ASN A 85 -20.36 -6.81 -3.75
C ASN A 85 -21.67 -6.40 -4.47
N LYS A 86 -22.80 -7.00 -4.10
CA LYS A 86 -24.13 -6.74 -4.67
C LYS A 86 -24.45 -5.25 -4.78
N LYS A 87 -24.19 -4.46 -3.72
CA LYS A 87 -24.41 -3.00 -3.74
C LYS A 87 -23.61 -2.30 -4.84
N LYS A 88 -22.36 -2.72 -5.06
CA LYS A 88 -21.51 -2.16 -6.12
C LYS A 88 -21.98 -2.60 -7.50
N LYS A 89 -22.44 -3.85 -7.64
CA LYS A 89 -23.04 -4.37 -8.88
C LYS A 89 -24.28 -3.58 -9.26
N ASP A 90 -25.21 -3.40 -8.33
CA ASP A 90 -26.46 -2.66 -8.54
C ASP A 90 -26.18 -1.20 -8.92
N GLY A 91 -25.21 -0.56 -8.25
CA GLY A 91 -24.78 0.80 -8.60
C GLY A 91 -24.19 0.91 -10.01
N LEU A 92 -23.37 -0.06 -10.45
CA LEU A 92 -22.85 -0.07 -11.83
C LEU A 92 -23.96 -0.25 -12.86
N LEU A 93 -24.94 -1.13 -12.60
CA LEU A 93 -26.10 -1.30 -13.47
C LEU A 93 -26.96 -0.03 -13.51
N GLU A 94 -27.09 0.69 -12.40
CA GLU A 94 -27.79 1.98 -12.35
C GLU A 94 -27.09 3.05 -13.18
N LEU A 95 -25.76 3.13 -13.13
CA LEU A 95 -24.97 4.07 -13.95
C LEU A 95 -25.14 3.80 -15.46
N ILE A 96 -25.26 2.53 -15.85
CA ILE A 96 -25.55 2.14 -17.23
C ILE A 96 -26.98 2.54 -17.62
N ARG A 97 -27.97 2.33 -16.74
CA ARG A 97 -29.36 2.76 -16.97
C ARG A 97 -29.45 4.27 -17.14
N LYS A 98 -28.68 5.02 -16.35
CA LYS A 98 -28.55 6.48 -16.42
C LYS A 98 -27.72 6.99 -17.61
N ASN A 99 -27.21 6.10 -18.47
CA ASN A 99 -26.29 6.43 -19.56
C ASN A 99 -25.03 7.19 -19.13
N ALA A 100 -24.66 7.13 -17.85
CA ALA A 100 -23.43 7.72 -17.35
C ALA A 100 -22.19 6.89 -17.76
N ILE A 101 -22.39 5.61 -18.07
CA ILE A 101 -21.38 4.68 -18.60
C ILE A 101 -21.96 4.04 -19.88
N PRO A 102 -21.14 3.77 -20.91
CA PRO A 102 -21.60 3.12 -22.15
C PRO A 102 -22.34 1.81 -21.91
N ARG A 103 -23.49 1.64 -22.58
CA ARG A 103 -24.33 0.42 -22.49
C ARG A 103 -23.63 -0.84 -22.99
N TYR A 104 -22.57 -0.69 -23.78
CA TYR A 104 -21.74 -1.80 -24.24
C TYR A 104 -21.22 -2.68 -23.09
N TYR A 105 -21.01 -2.12 -21.89
CA TYR A 105 -20.54 -2.88 -20.73
C TYR A 105 -21.64 -3.66 -20.00
N ALA A 106 -22.92 -3.49 -20.35
CA ALA A 106 -24.04 -4.15 -19.67
C ALA A 106 -23.94 -5.69 -19.65
N PRO A 107 -23.61 -6.38 -20.77
CA PRO A 107 -23.49 -7.84 -20.78
C PRO A 107 -22.40 -8.34 -19.83
N PHE A 108 -21.27 -7.62 -19.77
CA PHE A 108 -20.15 -7.95 -18.88
C PHE A 108 -20.55 -7.90 -17.40
N TYR A 109 -21.17 -6.79 -16.97
CA TYR A 109 -21.59 -6.65 -15.57
C TYR A 109 -22.75 -7.57 -15.18
N ASN A 110 -23.60 -7.96 -16.13
CA ASN A 110 -24.63 -8.96 -15.88
C ASN A 110 -24.04 -10.37 -15.68
N SER A 111 -22.96 -10.72 -16.39
CA SER A 111 -22.26 -12.00 -16.27
C SER A 111 -21.33 -12.15 -15.06
N LEU A 112 -21.12 -11.07 -14.29
CA LEU A 112 -20.21 -10.99 -13.14
C LEU A 112 -20.83 -11.44 -11.81
#